data_AF-A0A0N0PFF2-F1
#
_entry.id   AF-A0A0N0PFF2-F1
#
_cell.length_a   1.000
_cell.length_b   1.000
_cell.length_c   1.000
_cell.angle_alpha   90.00
_cell.angle_beta   90.00
_cell.angle_gamma   90.00
#
_symmetry.space_group_name_H-M   'P 1'
#
loop_
_entity.id
_entity.type
_entity.pdbx_description
1 polymer ?
#
loop_
_entity_poly.entity_id
_entity_poly.type
_entity_poly.pdbx_seq_one_letter_code
_entity_poly.pdbx_strand_id
1 'polypeptide(L)'
;MDGIVHFDLKGAPLKIDYLASVFKSIKSWGATGILLEWEDTFPYDSNLKDIGSQRSSSGCGGDGLYSVDDVQTIFRLAKENSLEVVSIKQK
;
A
#
# COMPACT_ATOMS: atom_id res chain seq x y z
N MET A 1 -12.11 21.14 -0.53
CA MET A 1 -12.17 20.07 -1.55
C MET A 1 -11.69 18.84 -0.84
N ASP A 2 -12.59 17.89 -0.59
CA ASP A 2 -12.25 16.66 0.10
C ASP A 2 -12.03 15.59 -0.98
N GLY A 3 -10.75 15.39 -1.34
CA GLY A 3 -10.34 14.48 -2.41
C GLY A 3 -9.70 13.23 -1.84
N ILE A 4 -10.19 12.06 -2.26
CA ILE A 4 -9.58 10.77 -1.96
C ILE A 4 -8.83 10.28 -3.20
N VAL A 5 -7.59 9.84 -3.04
CA VAL A 5 -6.80 9.22 -4.11
C VAL A 5 -6.85 7.71 -3.95
N HIS A 6 -7.30 7.01 -5.00
CA HIS A 6 -7.34 5.55 -5.04
C HIS A 6 -6.03 4.97 -5.55
N PHE A 7 -5.50 4.01 -4.81
CA PHE A 7 -4.36 3.19 -5.18
C PHE A 7 -4.85 1.76 -5.39
N ASP A 8 -4.87 1.37 -6.66
CA ASP A 8 -5.02 -0.03 -7.06
C ASP A 8 -3.64 -0.70 -6.97
N LEU A 9 -3.44 -1.55 -5.97
CA LEU A 9 -2.19 -2.28 -5.76
C LEU A 9 -2.25 -3.70 -6.34
N LYS A 10 -3.36 -4.08 -6.98
CA LYS A 10 -3.60 -5.44 -7.48
C LYS A 10 -2.54 -5.86 -8.50
N GLY A 11 -1.88 -7.00 -8.24
CA GLY A 11 -0.88 -7.60 -9.12
C GLY A 11 0.41 -6.79 -9.35
N ALA A 12 0.49 -5.54 -8.90
CA ALA A 12 1.62 -4.65 -9.12
C ALA A 12 1.85 -3.71 -7.91
N PRO A 13 2.40 -4.23 -6.81
CA PRO A 13 2.60 -3.44 -5.61
C PRO A 13 3.68 -2.37 -5.84
N LEU A 14 3.36 -1.14 -5.43
CA LEU A 14 4.25 0.02 -5.53
C LEU A 14 5.31 -0.02 -4.43
N LYS A 15 6.51 0.45 -4.76
CA LYS A 15 7.58 0.58 -3.75
C LYS A 15 7.18 1.55 -2.64
N ILE A 16 7.59 1.27 -1.41
CA ILE A 16 7.31 2.13 -0.26
C ILE A 16 7.86 3.53 -0.45
N ASP A 17 9.09 3.67 -0.95
CA ASP A 17 9.70 4.98 -1.22
C ASP A 17 8.93 5.78 -2.27
N TYR A 18 8.31 5.09 -3.23
CA TYR A 18 7.44 5.72 -4.21
C TYR A 18 6.14 6.19 -3.54
N LEU A 19 5.47 5.35 -2.75
CA LEU A 19 4.29 5.74 -1.99
C LEU A 19 4.57 6.93 -1.06
N ALA A 20 5.72 6.94 -0.37
CA ALA A 20 6.14 8.06 0.48
C ALA A 20 6.24 9.38 -0.29
N SER A 21 6.77 9.33 -1.52
CA SER A 21 6.88 10.50 -2.39
C SER A 21 5.52 10.95 -2.92
N VAL A 22 4.67 10.00 -3.32
CA VAL A 22 3.32 10.29 -3.82
C VAL A 22 2.43 10.89 -2.74
N PHE A 23 2.47 10.37 -1.50
CA PHE A 23 1.64 10.88 -0.39
C PHE A 23 1.90 12.36 -0.11
N LYS A 24 3.18 12.78 -0.15
CA LYS A 24 3.55 14.20 -0.03
C LYS A 24 2.96 15.02 -1.17
N SER A 25 3.06 14.54 -2.40
CA SER A 25 2.55 15.23 -3.59
C SER A 25 1.03 15.39 -3.55
N ILE A 26 0.28 14.30 -3.35
CA ILE A 26 -1.19 14.35 -3.34
C ILE A 26 -1.71 15.20 -2.17
N LYS A 27 -0.99 15.21 -1.04
CA LYS A 27 -1.32 16.11 0.07
C LYS A 27 -1.17 17.57 -0.34
N SER A 28 -0.08 17.92 -1.03
CA SER A 28 0.12 19.28 -1.56
C SER A 28 -0.95 19.70 -2.58
N TRP A 29 -1.56 18.72 -3.26
CA TRP A 29 -2.66 18.95 -4.20
C TRP A 29 -4.05 19.04 -3.53
N GLY A 30 -4.11 18.89 -2.20
CA GLY A 30 -5.34 19.03 -1.42
C GLY A 30 -6.08 17.73 -1.12
N ALA A 31 -5.44 16.56 -1.31
CA ALA A 31 -6.04 15.30 -0.89
C ALA A 31 -6.21 15.24 0.64
N THR A 32 -7.31 14.64 1.07
CA THR A 32 -7.67 14.43 2.47
C THR A 32 -7.56 12.97 2.88
N GLY A 33 -7.58 12.05 1.93
CA GLY A 33 -7.44 10.63 2.19
C GLY A 33 -6.93 9.81 1.01
N ILE A 34 -6.68 8.55 1.29
CA ILE A 34 -6.28 7.53 0.33
C ILE A 34 -7.19 6.31 0.48
N LEU A 35 -7.54 5.71 -0.66
CA LEU A 35 -8.20 4.43 -0.73
C LEU A 35 -7.20 3.39 -1.21
N LEU A 36 -6.86 2.42 -0.37
CA LEU A 36 -5.93 1.35 -0.68
C LEU A 36 -6.69 0.07 -1.00
N GLU A 37 -6.54 -0.42 -2.23
CA GLU A 37 -7.08 -1.70 -2.68
C GLU A 37 -5.96 -2.72 -2.78
N TRP A 38 -5.96 -3.70 -1.89
CA TRP A 38 -4.81 -4.60 -1.69
C TRP A 38 -4.87 -5.89 -2.53
N GLU A 39 -6.07 -6.42 -2.79
CA GLU A 39 -6.32 -7.78 -3.35
C GLU A 39 -5.27 -8.83 -2.95
N ASP A 40 -4.39 -9.21 -3.89
CA ASP A 40 -3.39 -10.27 -3.78
C ASP A 40 -2.08 -9.82 -3.10
N THR A 41 -1.89 -8.51 -2.88
CA THR A 41 -0.65 -7.94 -2.33
C THR A 41 -0.65 -7.79 -0.80
N PHE A 42 -1.78 -8.03 -0.13
CA PHE A 42 -1.86 -7.97 1.33
C PHE A 42 -1.06 -9.12 1.97
N PRO A 43 -0.29 -8.87 3.06
CA PRO A 43 0.40 -9.94 3.78
C PRO A 43 -0.61 -10.96 4.34
N TYR A 44 -0.62 -12.17 3.79
CA TYR A 44 -1.30 -13.32 4.40
C TYR A 44 -0.38 -13.97 5.44
N ASP A 45 -0.83 -14.08 6.69
CA ASP A 45 -0.06 -14.65 7.81
C ASP A 45 -0.36 -16.14 8.06
N SER A 46 -0.91 -16.84 7.07
CA SER A 46 -1.30 -18.25 7.19
C SER A 46 -0.40 -19.18 6.36
N ASN A 47 -0.57 -20.50 6.52
CA ASN A 47 0.15 -21.62 5.87
C ASN A 47 0.18 -21.60 4.31
N LEU A 48 -0.17 -20.48 3.70
CA LEU A 48 -0.24 -20.21 2.27
C LEU A 48 0.95 -19.37 1.78
N LYS A 49 2.09 -19.42 2.49
CA LYS A 49 3.36 -18.80 2.06
C LYS A 49 3.78 -19.22 0.64
N ASP A 50 3.31 -20.38 0.17
CA ASP A 50 3.66 -20.97 -1.13
C ASP A 50 2.70 -20.65 -2.28
N ILE A 51 1.56 -19.98 -2.04
CA ILE A 51 0.61 -19.60 -3.11
C ILE A 51 0.49 -18.08 -3.34
N GLY A 52 1.20 -17.28 -2.56
CA GLY A 52 1.39 -15.86 -2.86
C GLY A 52 2.59 -15.63 -3.79
N SER A 53 2.57 -14.53 -4.55
CA SER A 53 3.68 -14.12 -5.43
C SER A 53 5.02 -14.20 -4.70
N GLN A 54 6.02 -14.85 -5.34
CA GLN A 54 7.29 -15.25 -4.73
C GLN A 54 7.92 -14.07 -3.96
N ARG A 55 8.08 -14.23 -2.64
CA ARG A 55 8.70 -13.21 -1.78
C ARG A 55 10.14 -12.96 -2.26
N SER A 56 10.39 -11.83 -2.91
CA SER A 56 11.75 -11.33 -3.08
C SER A 56 12.35 -11.07 -1.69
N SER A 57 13.59 -11.52 -1.47
CA SER A 57 14.37 -11.31 -0.25
C SER A 57 14.71 -9.85 0.04
N SER A 58 14.28 -8.93 -0.83
CA SER A 58 14.30 -7.49 -0.66
C SER A 58 12.90 -6.96 -0.98
N GLY A 59 12.26 -6.29 -0.02
CA GLY A 59 10.89 -5.79 -0.14
C GLY A 59 10.62 -4.97 -1.42
N CYS A 60 9.36 -5.07 -1.85
CA CYS A 60 8.65 -4.46 -2.97
C CYS A 60 9.45 -3.92 -4.18
N GLY A 61 9.32 -4.66 -5.30
CA GLY A 61 9.57 -4.19 -6.66
C GLY A 61 9.23 -5.26 -7.69
N GLY A 62 8.00 -5.26 -8.20
CA GLY A 62 7.59 -6.00 -9.41
C GLY A 62 6.77 -7.28 -9.17
N ASP A 63 7.05 -8.03 -8.11
CA ASP A 63 6.61 -9.43 -7.97
C ASP A 63 6.49 -9.90 -6.49
N GLY A 64 6.49 -9.00 -5.51
CA GLY A 64 6.48 -9.36 -4.09
C GLY A 64 5.25 -8.88 -3.32
N LEU A 65 4.76 -9.68 -2.36
CA LEU A 65 3.76 -9.27 -1.37
C LEU A 65 4.31 -8.19 -0.43
N TYR A 66 3.46 -7.28 0.05
CA TYR A 66 3.83 -6.45 1.19
C TYR A 66 4.00 -7.33 2.43
N SER A 67 5.03 -7.04 3.23
CA SER A 67 5.14 -7.58 4.58
C SER A 67 4.23 -6.82 5.56
N VAL A 68 4.05 -7.36 6.77
CA VAL A 68 3.33 -6.66 7.83
C VAL A 68 4.00 -5.33 8.17
N ASP A 69 5.34 -5.29 8.17
CA ASP A 69 6.12 -4.08 8.43
C ASP A 69 5.96 -3.03 7.32
N ASP A 70 5.82 -3.49 6.07
CA ASP A 70 5.56 -2.59 4.93
C ASP A 70 4.18 -1.94 5.06
N VAL A 71 3.14 -2.73 5.41
CA VAL A 71 1.79 -2.19 5.64
C VAL A 71 1.78 -1.19 6.80
N GLN A 72 2.47 -1.50 7.91
CA GLN A 72 2.63 -0.56 9.02
C GLN A 72 3.33 0.72 8.57
N THR A 73 4.35 0.60 7.73
CA THR A 73 5.07 1.75 7.17
C THR A 73 4.17 2.59 6.27
N ILE A 74 3.36 1.97 5.40
CA ILE A 74 2.40 2.68 4.54
C ILE A 74 1.39 3.47 5.37
N PHE A 75 0.81 2.87 6.41
CA PHE A 75 -0.14 3.56 7.30
C PHE A 75 0.53 4.69 8.09
N ARG A 76 1.76 4.48 8.55
CA ARG A 76 2.54 5.55 9.20
C ARG A 76 2.78 6.73 8.26
N LEU A 77 3.21 6.46 7.02
CA LEU A 77 3.43 7.49 6.01
C LEU A 77 2.15 8.27 5.68
N ALA A 78 1.01 7.59 5.56
CA ALA A 78 -0.28 8.26 5.33
C ALA A 78 -0.66 9.18 6.51
N LYS A 79 -0.46 8.71 7.74
CA LYS A 79 -0.71 9.48 8.97
C LYS A 79 0.21 10.71 9.06
N GLU A 80 1.50 10.54 8.76
CA GLU A 80 2.48 11.65 8.71
C GLU A 80 2.07 12.73 7.69
N ASN A 81 1.40 12.36 6.60
CA ASN A 81 0.88 13.28 5.59
C ASN A 81 -0.56 13.77 5.87
N SER A 82 -1.14 13.45 7.03
CA SER A 82 -2.53 13.79 7.37
C SER A 82 -3.52 13.35 6.28
N LEU A 83 -3.35 12.12 5.81
CA LEU A 83 -4.23 11.44 4.87
C LEU A 83 -4.99 10.34 5.62
N GLU A 84 -6.31 10.40 5.61
CA GLU A 84 -7.16 9.33 6.13
C GLU A 84 -7.04 8.09 5.25
N VAL A 85 -6.90 6.91 5.85
CA VAL A 85 -6.73 5.66 5.10
C VAL A 85 -8.00 4.84 5.15
N VAL A 86 -8.58 4.58 3.98
CA VAL A 86 -9.61 3.56 3.78
C VAL A 86 -8.95 2.38 3.10
N SER A 87 -9.09 1.17 3.64
CA SER A 87 -8.50 -0.04 3.07
C SER A 87 -9.60 -1.02 2.66
N ILE A 88 -9.55 -1.49 1.42
CA ILE A 88 -10.44 -2.52 0.88
C ILE A 88 -9.62 -3.80 0.69
N LYS A 89 -10.18 -4.91 1.18
CA LYS A 89 -9.74 -6.26 0.86
C LYS A 89 -10.86 -6.95 0.09
N GLN A 90 -10.62 -7.31 -1.16
CA GLN A 90 -11.55 -8.17 -1.90
C GLN A 90 -11.20 -9.64 -1.64
N LYS A 91 -12.22 -10.48 -1.54
CA LYS A 91 -12.14 -11.88 -1.10
C LYS A 91 -11.96 -12.81 -2.29
#